data_AF-A0A3B9A0M7-F1
#
_entry.id   AF-A0A3B9A0M7-F1
#
_cell.length_a   1.000
_cell.length_b   1.000
_cell.length_c   1.000
_cell.angle_alpha   90.00
_cell.angle_beta   90.00
_cell.angle_gamma   90.00
#
_symmetry.space_group_name_H-M   'P 1'
#
loop_
_entity.id
_entity.type
_entity.pdbx_description
1 polymer ?
#
loop_
_entity_poly.entity_id
_entity_poly.type
_entity_poly.pdbx_seq_one_letter_code
_entity_poly.pdbx_strand_id
1 'polypeptide(L)'
;MIDAYLMHEKERNAQGIPALPLNAEQTRELCKLLQNPPAGKDAFLLNLLKERISPGVDPAAEVKADFLAKILTGAAKSKLVSKKDAVQILGTMLGGYNVAPLVAALKDKELADDAAKALSGMTLVYGGFDEVAALASAGNAAAKKVLKSWADAEWFTNRKGVPDTIKVKVYKVDGEINTDDFSPAGDAWSRPDIPLHALAMGKTRFKDGNATIAQFRKEGFQVAFVGDVVGTGSSRKSACNSVLWAIGNDIPCVPNKKTAGVIIGGVIAPIFFNTAQDSGALPLKADVTAMKTGDVIVINAKKGEITDEKGKVLSKLTLAPNTLADEFRAGGRIPLIIGRAVTERARKALGMGPTTVFTLPDNPKVKAKQGFSLAQKMVGKACGVKGILPGTACEPKMTTVGSQDTTGPMTADELTELACLKFLSPMFMQSF
;
A
#
# COMPACT_ATOMS: atom_id res chain seq x y z
N MET A 1 27.91 -4.86 -12.37
CA MET A 1 26.62 -4.73 -11.65
C MET A 1 26.72 -5.26 -10.23
N ILE A 2 27.07 -6.53 -10.00
CA ILE A 2 27.15 -7.13 -8.64
C ILE A 2 28.04 -6.32 -7.69
N ASP A 3 29.30 -6.06 -8.05
CA ASP A 3 30.23 -5.37 -7.13
C ASP A 3 29.79 -3.93 -6.82
N ALA A 4 29.28 -3.22 -7.83
CA ALA A 4 28.73 -1.88 -7.65
C ALA A 4 27.50 -1.89 -6.71
N TYR A 5 26.62 -2.88 -6.83
CA TYR A 5 25.48 -3.04 -5.92
C TYR A 5 25.94 -3.33 -4.49
N LEU A 6 26.89 -4.25 -4.30
CA LEU A 6 27.40 -4.61 -2.98
C LEU A 6 28.14 -3.44 -2.31
N MET A 7 28.85 -2.62 -3.09
CA MET A 7 29.46 -1.39 -2.59
C MET A 7 28.40 -0.40 -2.11
N HIS A 8 27.37 -0.15 -2.92
CA HIS A 8 26.24 0.73 -2.56
C HIS A 8 25.50 0.21 -1.33
N GLU A 9 25.23 -1.09 -1.26
CA GLU A 9 24.60 -1.73 -0.11
C GLU A 9 25.43 -1.55 1.15
N LYS A 10 26.75 -1.72 1.08
CA LYS A 10 27.66 -1.49 2.21
C LYS A 10 27.62 -0.03 2.69
N GLU A 11 27.67 0.93 1.78
CA GLU A 11 27.61 2.37 2.09
C GLU A 11 26.29 2.78 2.76
N ARG A 12 25.18 2.21 2.31
CA ARG A 12 23.84 2.45 2.88
C ARG A 12 23.67 1.75 4.23
N ASN A 13 24.13 0.52 4.36
CA ASN A 13 24.08 -0.24 5.61
C ASN A 13 24.90 0.45 6.71
N ALA A 14 25.98 1.16 6.38
CA ALA A 14 26.74 1.98 7.33
C ALA A 14 25.92 3.15 7.92
N GLN A 15 24.86 3.58 7.23
CA GLN A 15 23.88 4.57 7.69
C GLN A 15 22.66 3.91 8.37
N GLY A 16 22.60 2.58 8.43
CA GLY A 16 21.47 1.83 8.98
C GLY A 16 20.25 1.71 8.04
N ILE A 17 20.43 1.91 6.74
CA ILE A 17 19.37 1.86 5.72
C ILE A 17 19.72 0.87 4.59
N PRO A 18 18.73 0.23 3.93
CA PRO A 18 19.00 -0.69 2.83
C PRO A 18 19.50 0.02 1.56
N ALA A 19 20.06 -0.74 0.63
CA ALA A 19 20.33 -0.28 -0.72
C ALA A 19 19.06 0.27 -1.40
N LEU A 20 19.26 1.15 -2.39
CA LEU A 20 18.17 1.60 -3.26
C LEU A 20 17.62 0.42 -4.09
N PRO A 21 16.34 0.47 -4.52
CA PRO A 21 15.83 -0.44 -5.53
C PRO A 21 16.66 -0.35 -6.81
N LEU A 22 16.71 -1.45 -7.55
CA LEU A 22 17.41 -1.49 -8.84
C LEU A 22 16.71 -0.58 -9.83
N ASN A 23 17.49 0.22 -10.54
CA ASN A 23 16.99 0.96 -11.69
C ASN A 23 16.89 0.05 -12.94
N ALA A 24 16.39 0.61 -14.06
CA ALA A 24 16.18 -0.15 -15.29
C ALA A 24 17.48 -0.73 -15.88
N GLU A 25 18.59 0.00 -15.83
CA GLU A 25 19.89 -0.45 -16.33
C GLU A 25 20.44 -1.63 -15.51
N GLN A 26 20.44 -1.48 -14.18
CA GLN A 26 20.83 -2.55 -13.26
C GLN A 26 19.94 -3.78 -13.42
N THR A 27 18.64 -3.59 -13.62
CA THR A 27 17.69 -4.69 -13.87
C THR A 27 17.98 -5.39 -15.19
N ARG A 28 18.35 -4.66 -16.24
CA ARG A 28 18.76 -5.24 -17.53
C ARG A 28 20.02 -6.10 -17.39
N GLU A 29 21.01 -5.61 -16.65
CA GLU A 29 22.22 -6.38 -16.35
C GLU A 29 21.93 -7.61 -15.47
N LEU A 30 21.04 -7.48 -14.47
CA LEU A 30 20.55 -8.62 -13.69
C LEU A 30 19.89 -9.67 -14.60
N CYS A 31 19.06 -9.26 -15.55
CA CYS A 31 18.41 -10.18 -16.49
C CYS A 31 19.42 -10.93 -17.38
N LYS A 32 20.56 -10.33 -17.71
CA LYS A 32 21.67 -11.04 -18.41
C LYS A 32 22.34 -12.05 -17.48
N LEU A 33 22.63 -11.65 -16.23
CA LEU A 33 23.23 -12.52 -15.22
C LEU A 33 22.33 -13.72 -14.89
N LEU A 34 21.01 -13.55 -14.86
CA LEU A 34 20.06 -14.64 -14.62
C LEU A 34 20.07 -15.70 -15.74
N GLN A 35 20.47 -15.35 -16.97
CA GLN A 35 20.60 -16.32 -18.06
C GLN A 35 21.89 -17.15 -17.93
N ASN A 36 22.97 -16.52 -17.47
CA ASN A 36 24.28 -17.14 -17.24
C ASN A 36 24.83 -16.75 -15.85
N PRO A 37 24.33 -17.38 -14.77
CA PRO A 37 24.68 -16.96 -13.42
C PRO A 37 26.13 -17.31 -13.07
N PRO A 38 26.89 -16.38 -12.47
CA PRO A 38 28.19 -16.69 -11.89
C PRO A 38 28.04 -17.70 -10.74
N ALA A 39 29.04 -18.59 -10.59
CA ALA A 39 29.03 -19.61 -9.55
C ALA A 39 28.84 -19.01 -8.15
N GLY A 40 27.93 -19.59 -7.37
CA GLY A 40 27.66 -19.19 -5.98
C GLY A 40 26.85 -17.90 -5.82
N LYS A 41 26.28 -17.35 -6.91
CA LYS A 41 25.47 -16.11 -6.86
C LYS A 41 23.96 -16.32 -7.04
N ASP A 42 23.51 -17.56 -7.20
CA ASP A 42 22.13 -17.91 -7.56
C ASP A 42 21.08 -17.29 -6.62
N ALA A 43 21.21 -17.51 -5.32
CA ALA A 43 20.29 -17.00 -4.31
C ALA A 43 20.29 -15.46 -4.25
N PHE A 44 21.46 -14.85 -4.44
CA PHE A 44 21.61 -13.40 -4.47
C PHE A 44 20.90 -12.78 -5.68
N LEU A 45 21.11 -13.31 -6.88
CA LEU A 45 20.45 -12.83 -8.09
C LEU A 45 18.93 -13.01 -8.03
N LEU A 46 18.46 -14.14 -7.50
CA LEU A 46 17.03 -14.37 -7.28
C LEU A 46 16.43 -13.40 -6.25
N ASN A 47 17.16 -13.09 -5.18
CA ASN A 47 16.72 -12.09 -4.20
C ASN A 47 16.60 -10.70 -4.85
N LEU A 48 17.60 -10.28 -5.64
CA LEU A 48 17.53 -9.02 -6.36
C LEU A 48 16.29 -8.94 -7.28
N LEU A 49 16.03 -10.01 -8.03
CA LEU A 49 14.89 -10.09 -8.95
C LEU A 49 13.55 -10.01 -8.21
N LYS A 50 13.42 -10.72 -7.09
CA LYS A 50 12.16 -10.87 -6.35
C LYS A 50 11.87 -9.66 -5.46
N GLU A 51 12.89 -9.13 -4.78
CA GLU A 51 12.72 -8.23 -3.63
C GLU A 51 13.31 -6.84 -3.81
N ARG A 52 14.11 -6.57 -4.86
CA ARG A 52 14.84 -5.28 -5.00
C ARG A 52 14.47 -4.50 -6.27
N ILE A 53 13.39 -4.85 -6.95
CA ILE A 53 12.88 -4.10 -8.12
C ILE A 53 11.50 -3.56 -7.73
N SER A 54 11.29 -2.25 -7.91
CA SER A 54 10.00 -1.60 -7.66
C SER A 54 8.89 -2.23 -8.52
N PRO A 55 7.66 -2.36 -7.98
CA PRO A 55 6.52 -2.92 -8.72
C PRO A 55 5.84 -1.86 -9.61
N GLY A 56 4.69 -2.21 -10.19
CA GLY A 56 3.85 -1.24 -10.91
C GLY A 56 4.39 -0.92 -12.30
N VAL A 57 4.41 0.37 -12.64
CA VAL A 57 4.88 0.87 -13.94
C VAL A 57 6.25 1.55 -13.87
N ASP A 58 7.07 1.15 -12.89
CA ASP A 58 8.45 1.63 -12.80
C ASP A 58 9.26 1.15 -14.02
N PRO A 59 10.20 1.93 -14.57
CA PRO A 59 11.02 1.51 -15.70
C PRO A 59 11.78 0.19 -15.46
N ALA A 60 12.21 -0.10 -14.22
CA ALA A 60 12.81 -1.38 -13.85
C ALA A 60 11.77 -2.51 -13.81
N ALA A 61 10.53 -2.22 -13.39
CA ALA A 61 9.42 -3.17 -13.47
C ALA A 61 9.12 -3.57 -14.91
N GLU A 62 9.19 -2.64 -15.86
CA GLU A 62 9.02 -2.93 -17.30
C GLU A 62 10.07 -3.95 -17.78
N VAL A 63 11.34 -3.69 -17.50
CA VAL A 63 12.44 -4.59 -17.86
C VAL A 63 12.27 -5.96 -17.22
N LYS A 64 11.87 -6.01 -15.94
CA LYS A 64 11.57 -7.25 -15.22
C LYS A 64 10.42 -8.01 -15.88
N ALA A 65 9.30 -7.35 -16.16
CA ALA A 65 8.12 -7.98 -16.76
C ALA A 65 8.42 -8.51 -18.16
N ASP A 66 9.13 -7.75 -19.00
CA ASP A 66 9.56 -8.17 -20.34
C ASP A 66 10.48 -9.40 -20.29
N PHE A 67 11.46 -9.41 -19.40
CA PHE A 67 12.33 -10.58 -19.20
C PHE A 67 11.53 -11.83 -18.80
N LEU A 68 10.63 -11.69 -17.81
CA LEU A 68 9.81 -12.81 -17.35
C LEU A 68 8.84 -13.29 -18.45
N ALA A 69 8.25 -12.37 -19.23
CA ALA A 69 7.43 -12.73 -20.38
C ALA A 69 8.22 -13.51 -21.45
N LYS A 70 9.47 -13.13 -21.72
CA LYS A 70 10.37 -13.87 -22.60
C LYS A 70 10.70 -15.27 -22.08
N ILE A 71 10.79 -15.46 -20.76
CA ILE A 71 10.92 -16.80 -20.17
C ILE A 71 9.66 -17.63 -20.44
N LEU A 72 8.46 -17.06 -20.30
CA LEU A 72 7.19 -17.77 -20.57
C LEU A 72 7.10 -18.26 -22.03
N THR A 73 7.46 -17.40 -22.99
CA THR A 73 7.43 -17.72 -24.44
C THR A 73 8.63 -18.56 -24.90
N GLY A 74 9.67 -18.71 -24.08
CA GLY A 74 10.91 -19.38 -24.43
C GLY A 74 11.90 -18.54 -25.26
N ALA A 75 11.60 -17.25 -25.48
CA ALA A 75 12.49 -16.29 -26.13
C ALA A 75 13.74 -15.95 -25.28
N ALA A 76 13.68 -16.19 -23.97
CA ALA A 76 14.84 -16.19 -23.07
C ALA A 76 14.86 -17.49 -22.25
N LYS A 77 16.03 -17.85 -21.71
CA LYS A 77 16.20 -19.02 -20.83
C LYS A 77 17.05 -18.65 -19.62
N SER A 78 16.67 -19.13 -18.45
CA SER A 78 17.43 -18.97 -17.21
C SER A 78 17.58 -20.33 -16.54
N LYS A 79 18.75 -20.60 -15.97
CA LYS A 79 18.94 -21.77 -15.09
C LYS A 79 18.26 -21.62 -13.73
N LEU A 80 17.90 -20.39 -13.35
CA LEU A 80 17.39 -20.03 -12.02
C LEU A 80 15.89 -19.73 -12.00
N VAL A 81 15.30 -19.41 -13.14
CA VAL A 81 13.89 -19.02 -13.26
C VAL A 81 13.21 -19.92 -14.28
N SER A 82 12.40 -20.86 -13.81
CA SER A 82 11.53 -21.67 -14.66
C SER A 82 10.34 -20.84 -15.17
N LYS A 83 9.58 -21.38 -16.13
CA LYS A 83 8.32 -20.75 -16.58
C LYS A 83 7.33 -20.56 -15.42
N LYS A 84 7.23 -21.54 -14.51
CA LYS A 84 6.36 -21.44 -13.33
C LYS A 84 6.84 -20.37 -12.35
N ASP A 85 8.15 -20.31 -12.10
CA ASP A 85 8.72 -19.22 -11.29
C ASP A 85 8.43 -17.86 -11.91
N ALA A 86 8.53 -17.74 -13.23
CA ALA A 86 8.25 -16.49 -13.92
C ALA A 86 6.79 -16.04 -13.76
N VAL A 87 5.82 -16.94 -13.87
CA VAL A 87 4.41 -16.64 -13.59
C VAL A 87 4.22 -16.19 -12.14
N GLN A 88 4.84 -16.89 -11.18
CA GLN A 88 4.75 -16.52 -9.76
C GLN A 88 5.35 -15.14 -9.47
N ILE A 89 6.51 -14.82 -10.05
CA ILE A 89 7.18 -13.52 -9.87
C ILE A 89 6.38 -12.41 -10.55
N LEU A 90 5.82 -12.64 -11.74
CA LEU A 90 4.90 -11.69 -12.37
C LEU A 90 3.71 -11.40 -11.45
N GLY A 91 3.19 -12.40 -10.74
CA GLY A 91 2.10 -12.24 -9.78
C GLY A 91 2.41 -11.35 -8.57
N THR A 92 3.68 -11.05 -8.27
CA THR A 92 4.06 -10.20 -7.13
C THR A 92 4.30 -8.73 -7.49
N MET A 93 4.19 -8.37 -8.77
CA MET A 93 4.51 -7.02 -9.26
C MET A 93 3.36 -6.00 -9.08
N LEU A 94 2.36 -6.32 -8.24
CA LEU A 94 1.13 -5.57 -7.94
C LEU A 94 0.17 -5.35 -9.12
N GLY A 95 0.66 -4.85 -10.25
CA GLY A 95 -0.08 -4.52 -11.47
C GLY A 95 0.80 -3.77 -12.48
N GLY A 96 0.23 -3.41 -13.64
CA GLY A 96 0.97 -2.75 -14.72
C GLY A 96 1.53 -3.75 -15.73
N TYR A 97 2.85 -3.69 -16.00
CA TYR A 97 3.48 -4.42 -17.09
C TYR A 97 3.40 -5.96 -16.96
N ASN A 98 3.15 -6.48 -15.76
CA ASN A 98 2.97 -7.90 -15.49
C ASN A 98 1.60 -8.46 -15.90
N VAL A 99 0.58 -7.60 -16.05
CA VAL A 99 -0.82 -8.04 -16.27
C VAL A 99 -0.96 -8.75 -17.63
N ALA A 100 -0.52 -8.11 -18.72
CA ALA A 100 -0.68 -8.68 -20.06
C ALA A 100 0.04 -10.04 -20.24
N PRO A 101 1.29 -10.23 -19.77
CA PRO A 101 1.93 -11.55 -19.76
C PRO A 101 1.13 -12.61 -18.98
N LEU A 102 0.56 -12.27 -17.82
CA LEU A 102 -0.26 -13.19 -17.03
C LEU A 102 -1.56 -13.56 -17.74
N VAL A 103 -2.23 -12.59 -18.36
CA VAL A 103 -3.45 -12.84 -19.15
C VAL A 103 -3.14 -13.72 -20.36
N ALA A 104 -2.01 -13.50 -21.04
CA ALA A 104 -1.57 -14.36 -22.14
C ALA A 104 -1.31 -15.80 -21.65
N ALA A 105 -0.71 -15.97 -20.47
CA ALA A 105 -0.43 -17.27 -19.87
C ALA A 105 -1.69 -18.10 -19.53
N LEU A 106 -2.87 -17.48 -19.41
CA LEU A 106 -4.15 -18.21 -19.27
C LEU A 106 -4.47 -19.11 -20.47
N LYS A 107 -3.85 -18.86 -21.64
CA LYS A 107 -4.05 -19.65 -22.86
C LYS A 107 -3.09 -20.85 -22.95
N ASP A 108 -2.05 -20.89 -22.13
CA ASP A 108 -1.06 -21.97 -22.11
C ASP A 108 -1.48 -23.05 -21.12
N LYS A 109 -1.69 -24.29 -21.59
CA LYS A 109 -2.18 -25.40 -20.75
C LYS A 109 -1.27 -25.72 -19.56
N GLU A 110 0.04 -25.49 -19.67
CA GLU A 110 0.99 -25.79 -18.60
C GLU A 110 1.04 -24.69 -17.52
N LEU A 111 0.66 -23.46 -17.89
CA LEU A 111 0.79 -22.26 -17.05
C LEU A 111 -0.56 -21.68 -16.59
N ALA A 112 -1.67 -22.10 -17.19
CA ALA A 112 -2.97 -21.48 -17.01
C ALA A 112 -3.43 -21.44 -15.55
N ASP A 113 -3.19 -22.51 -14.79
CA ASP A 113 -3.59 -22.57 -13.37
C ASP A 113 -2.70 -21.68 -12.49
N ASP A 114 -1.39 -21.62 -12.74
CA ASP A 114 -0.47 -20.72 -12.03
C ASP A 114 -0.80 -19.26 -12.34
N ALA A 115 -1.12 -18.95 -13.61
CA ALA A 115 -1.49 -17.61 -14.05
C ALA A 115 -2.85 -17.19 -13.46
N ALA A 116 -3.82 -18.11 -13.41
CA ALA A 116 -5.10 -17.86 -12.77
C ALA A 116 -4.92 -17.57 -11.28
N LYS A 117 -4.08 -18.34 -10.58
CA LYS A 117 -3.77 -18.10 -9.17
C LYS A 117 -3.13 -16.72 -8.94
N ALA A 118 -2.18 -16.32 -9.80
CA ALA A 118 -1.56 -14.99 -9.73
C ALA A 118 -2.58 -13.86 -9.93
N LEU A 119 -3.38 -13.92 -11.01
CA LEU A 119 -4.37 -12.90 -11.34
C LEU A 119 -5.50 -12.79 -10.30
N SER A 120 -5.90 -13.91 -9.68
CA SER A 120 -6.96 -13.96 -8.67
C SER A 120 -6.67 -13.08 -7.44
N GLY A 121 -5.38 -12.92 -7.09
CA GLY A 121 -4.95 -12.05 -5.99
C GLY A 121 -4.73 -10.57 -6.38
N MET A 122 -4.78 -10.24 -7.67
CA MET A 122 -4.46 -8.91 -8.18
C MET A 122 -5.72 -8.07 -8.42
N THR A 123 -5.65 -6.78 -8.06
CA THR A 123 -6.73 -5.80 -8.27
C THR A 123 -6.35 -4.69 -9.24
N LEU A 124 -5.06 -4.40 -9.40
CA LEU A 124 -4.53 -3.41 -10.34
C LEU A 124 -4.45 -3.96 -11.78
N VAL A 125 -5.56 -4.51 -12.27
CA VAL A 125 -5.65 -5.20 -13.58
C VAL A 125 -6.17 -4.32 -14.71
N TYR A 126 -6.87 -3.22 -14.38
CA TYR A 126 -7.37 -2.23 -15.34
C TYR A 126 -8.01 -2.84 -16.61
N GLY A 127 -7.45 -2.57 -17.79
CA GLY A 127 -7.93 -3.11 -19.06
C GLY A 127 -7.79 -4.64 -19.17
N GLY A 128 -6.86 -5.24 -18.44
CA GLY A 128 -6.70 -6.69 -18.35
C GLY A 128 -7.93 -7.40 -17.77
N PHE A 129 -8.81 -6.70 -17.03
CA PHE A 129 -10.11 -7.25 -16.64
C PHE A 129 -10.94 -7.65 -17.86
N ASP A 130 -11.04 -6.77 -18.86
CA ASP A 130 -11.90 -6.98 -20.03
C ASP A 130 -11.35 -8.13 -20.90
N GLU A 131 -10.02 -8.26 -20.98
CA GLU A 131 -9.37 -9.41 -21.64
C GLU A 131 -9.67 -10.74 -20.93
N VAL A 132 -9.57 -10.78 -19.60
CA VAL A 132 -9.93 -11.98 -18.81
C VAL A 132 -11.41 -12.32 -18.98
N ALA A 133 -12.30 -11.32 -18.92
CA ALA A 133 -13.74 -11.52 -19.11
C ALA A 133 -14.08 -12.02 -20.52
N ALA A 134 -13.40 -11.53 -21.56
CA ALA A 134 -13.53 -12.02 -22.92
C ALA A 134 -13.06 -13.48 -23.05
N LEU A 135 -11.93 -13.84 -22.45
CA LEU A 135 -11.44 -15.22 -22.44
C LEU A 135 -12.39 -16.16 -21.69
N ALA A 136 -12.95 -15.72 -20.57
CA ALA A 136 -13.92 -16.49 -19.81
C ALA A 136 -15.19 -16.74 -20.63
N SER A 137 -15.70 -15.71 -21.31
CA SER A 137 -16.84 -15.79 -22.23
C SER A 137 -16.58 -16.73 -23.41
N ALA A 138 -15.34 -16.74 -23.92
CA ALA A 138 -14.89 -17.65 -24.98
C ALA A 138 -14.64 -19.09 -24.50
N GLY A 139 -14.91 -19.41 -23.23
CA GLY A 139 -14.84 -20.77 -22.69
C GLY A 139 -13.54 -21.15 -22.00
N ASN A 140 -12.56 -20.25 -21.85
CA ASN A 140 -11.31 -20.55 -21.15
C ASN A 140 -11.57 -20.84 -19.65
N ALA A 141 -11.25 -22.06 -19.21
CA ALA A 141 -11.52 -22.52 -17.86
C ALA A 141 -10.73 -21.74 -16.78
N ALA A 142 -9.47 -21.40 -17.05
CA ALA A 142 -8.63 -20.65 -16.12
C ALA A 142 -9.12 -19.19 -15.97
N ALA A 143 -9.50 -18.54 -17.07
CA ALA A 143 -10.10 -17.20 -17.04
C ALA A 143 -11.43 -17.17 -16.25
N LYS A 144 -12.26 -18.23 -16.38
CA LYS A 144 -13.47 -18.37 -15.55
C LYS A 144 -13.15 -18.48 -14.06
N LYS A 145 -12.07 -19.20 -13.67
CA LYS A 145 -11.60 -19.26 -12.28
C LYS A 145 -11.21 -17.86 -11.77
N VAL A 146 -10.44 -17.08 -12.55
CA VAL A 146 -10.07 -15.71 -12.18
C VAL A 146 -11.30 -14.83 -11.97
N LEU A 147 -12.23 -14.84 -12.93
CA LEU A 147 -13.44 -14.01 -12.86
C LEU A 147 -14.31 -14.38 -11.65
N LYS A 148 -14.42 -15.69 -11.34
CA LYS A 148 -15.14 -16.16 -10.15
C LYS A 148 -14.45 -15.73 -8.86
N SER A 149 -13.13 -15.88 -8.77
CA SER A 149 -12.31 -15.48 -7.62
C SER A 149 -12.45 -13.98 -7.31
N TRP A 150 -12.40 -13.13 -8.35
CA TRP A 150 -12.66 -11.70 -8.19
C TRP A 150 -14.09 -11.42 -7.71
N ALA A 151 -15.09 -12.12 -8.25
CA ALA A 151 -16.49 -11.98 -7.85
C ALA A 151 -16.77 -12.42 -6.40
N ASP A 152 -16.00 -13.36 -5.89
CA ASP A 152 -16.02 -13.85 -4.50
C ASP A 152 -15.11 -13.02 -3.57
N ALA A 153 -14.38 -12.04 -4.11
CA ALA A 153 -13.44 -11.19 -3.41
C ALA A 153 -12.32 -11.96 -2.68
N GLU A 154 -11.78 -13.03 -3.28
CA GLU A 154 -10.70 -13.82 -2.67
C GLU A 154 -9.41 -13.03 -2.44
N TRP A 155 -9.14 -12.03 -3.29
CA TRP A 155 -8.06 -11.05 -3.10
C TRP A 155 -8.12 -10.34 -1.73
N PHE A 156 -9.32 -10.22 -1.17
CA PHE A 156 -9.60 -9.59 0.13
C PHE A 156 -9.73 -10.65 1.23
N THR A 157 -10.53 -11.70 1.01
CA THR A 157 -10.84 -12.67 2.05
C THR A 157 -9.64 -13.53 2.45
N ASN A 158 -8.66 -13.72 1.56
CA ASN A 158 -7.41 -14.43 1.88
C ASN A 158 -6.42 -13.58 2.69
N ARG A 159 -6.66 -12.28 2.85
CA ARG A 159 -5.80 -11.40 3.66
C ARG A 159 -6.22 -11.43 5.12
N LYS A 160 -5.23 -11.35 6.01
CA LYS A 160 -5.46 -11.20 7.46
C LYS A 160 -6.08 -9.82 7.72
N GLY A 161 -7.20 -9.80 8.44
CA GLY A 161 -7.82 -8.56 8.91
C GLY A 161 -7.11 -7.96 10.12
N VAL A 162 -7.73 -6.94 10.72
CA VAL A 162 -7.30 -6.41 12.02
C VAL A 162 -7.40 -7.54 13.06
N PRO A 163 -6.31 -7.90 13.76
CA PRO A 163 -6.37 -8.89 14.82
C PRO A 163 -7.34 -8.47 15.94
N ASP A 164 -8.01 -9.44 16.56
CA ASP A 164 -8.90 -9.18 17.70
C ASP A 164 -8.18 -8.43 18.84
N THR A 165 -6.91 -8.78 19.04
CA THR A 165 -6.02 -8.13 20.00
C THR A 165 -4.67 -7.83 19.37
N ILE A 166 -4.12 -6.66 19.66
CA ILE A 166 -2.81 -6.22 19.20
C ILE A 166 -2.01 -5.77 20.40
N LYS A 167 -0.90 -6.46 20.69
CA LYS A 167 0.02 -6.10 21.77
C LYS A 167 1.14 -5.24 21.20
N VAL A 168 1.30 -4.03 21.72
CA VAL A 168 2.29 -3.05 21.24
C VAL A 168 3.06 -2.42 22.39
N LYS A 169 4.30 -2.02 22.13
CA LYS A 169 5.09 -1.16 22.99
C LYS A 169 4.92 0.29 22.55
N VAL A 170 4.65 1.16 23.49
CA VAL A 170 4.34 2.57 23.23
C VAL A 170 5.63 3.36 23.03
N TYR A 171 5.70 4.12 21.95
CA TYR A 171 6.57 5.28 21.83
C TYR A 171 5.71 6.53 21.77
N LYS A 172 5.70 7.33 22.84
CA LYS A 172 4.86 8.52 22.98
C LYS A 172 5.67 9.80 22.79
N VAL A 173 5.11 10.74 22.03
CA VAL A 173 5.56 12.14 21.96
C VAL A 173 4.45 13.02 22.52
N ASP A 174 4.76 13.83 23.54
CA ASP A 174 3.78 14.72 24.17
C ASP A 174 3.54 15.99 23.32
N GLY A 175 2.34 16.55 23.45
CA GLY A 175 1.87 17.74 22.77
C GLY A 175 1.49 17.52 21.30
N GLU A 176 1.57 18.60 20.52
CA GLU A 176 1.31 18.57 19.09
C GLU A 176 2.56 18.13 18.31
N ILE A 177 2.36 17.20 17.37
CA ILE A 177 3.38 16.74 16.43
C ILE A 177 2.94 17.15 15.02
N ASN A 178 3.64 18.12 14.47
CA ASN A 178 3.42 18.61 13.12
C ASN A 178 4.01 17.62 12.10
N THR A 179 3.47 17.59 10.89
CA THR A 179 4.08 16.86 9.77
C THR A 179 5.54 17.24 9.49
N ASP A 180 5.97 18.46 9.82
CA ASP A 180 7.37 18.88 9.73
C ASP A 180 8.28 18.17 10.75
N ASP A 181 7.77 17.81 11.94
CA ASP A 181 8.52 17.02 12.92
C ASP A 181 8.81 15.60 12.39
N PHE A 182 7.91 15.07 11.55
CA PHE A 182 8.11 13.76 10.91
C PHE A 182 8.93 13.83 9.61
N SER A 183 8.81 14.95 8.89
CA SER A 183 9.40 15.15 7.57
C SER A 183 9.80 16.61 7.42
N PRO A 184 10.98 17.00 7.91
CA PRO A 184 11.38 18.40 7.96
C PRO A 184 11.53 19.01 6.56
N ALA A 185 11.15 20.28 6.42
CA ALA A 185 11.23 20.98 5.13
C ALA A 185 12.64 21.01 4.53
N GLY A 186 13.68 21.13 5.37
CA GLY A 186 15.09 21.14 4.96
C GLY A 186 15.56 19.83 4.32
N ASP A 187 14.81 18.74 4.47
CA ASP A 187 15.14 17.42 3.90
C ASP A 187 14.19 17.03 2.75
N ALA A 188 13.42 17.99 2.20
CA ALA A 188 12.43 17.71 1.16
C ALA A 188 13.01 17.00 -0.08
N TRP A 189 14.28 17.24 -0.41
CA TRP A 189 15.01 16.62 -1.52
C TRP A 189 15.15 15.09 -1.39
N SER A 190 15.10 14.56 -0.16
CA SER A 190 15.28 13.11 0.09
C SER A 190 13.97 12.33 0.16
N ARG A 191 12.81 12.99 0.08
CA ARG A 191 11.48 12.39 0.30
C ARG A 191 11.17 11.11 -0.52
N PRO A 192 11.60 10.98 -1.80
CA PRO A 192 11.41 9.75 -2.57
C PRO A 192 12.18 8.54 -2.01
N ASP A 193 13.33 8.79 -1.36
CA ASP A 193 14.12 7.76 -0.69
C ASP A 193 13.62 7.59 0.76
N ILE A 194 12.54 6.82 0.92
CA ILE A 194 11.85 6.64 2.21
C ILE A 194 12.82 6.27 3.35
N PRO A 195 13.71 5.26 3.21
CA PRO A 195 14.65 4.93 4.28
C PRO A 195 15.59 6.07 4.66
N LEU A 196 16.15 6.78 3.66
CA LEU A 196 17.01 7.93 3.91
C LEU A 196 16.25 9.07 4.59
N HIS A 197 15.08 9.43 4.06
CA HIS A 197 14.28 10.54 4.59
C HIS A 197 13.84 10.28 6.04
N ALA A 198 13.52 9.02 6.37
CA ALA A 198 13.10 8.64 7.71
C ALA A 198 14.19 8.87 8.78
N LEU A 199 15.47 8.96 8.40
CA LEU A 199 16.55 9.32 9.33
C LEU A 199 16.38 10.74 9.91
N ALA A 200 15.70 11.63 9.18
CA ALA A 200 15.42 13.00 9.62
C ALA A 200 14.19 13.10 10.55
N MET A 201 13.42 12.02 10.72
CA MET A 201 12.23 12.00 11.56
C MET A 201 12.58 12.35 13.02
N GLY A 202 11.95 13.38 13.57
CA GLY A 202 12.12 13.78 14.96
C GLY A 202 13.39 14.56 15.27
N LYS A 203 14.21 14.93 14.27
CA LYS A 203 15.54 15.54 14.49
C LYS A 203 15.55 16.82 15.34
N THR A 204 14.41 17.51 15.43
CA THR A 204 14.22 18.71 16.27
C THR A 204 13.46 18.38 17.55
N ARG A 205 12.30 17.71 17.43
CA ARG A 205 11.32 17.56 18.52
C ARG A 205 11.52 16.32 19.40
N PHE A 206 12.02 15.22 18.84
CA PHE A 206 12.21 13.95 19.56
C PHE A 206 13.44 13.19 19.03
N LYS A 207 14.62 13.76 19.30
CA LYS A 207 15.90 13.36 18.69
C LYS A 207 16.23 11.88 18.83
N ASP A 208 15.93 11.29 19.98
CA ASP A 208 16.24 9.88 20.26
C ASP A 208 15.12 8.92 19.82
N GLY A 209 14.09 9.42 19.14
CA GLY A 209 12.88 8.65 18.84
C GLY A 209 13.13 7.48 17.91
N ASN A 210 13.85 7.70 16.81
CA ASN A 210 14.22 6.63 15.88
C ASN A 210 15.03 5.53 16.58
N ALA A 211 16.01 5.91 17.41
CA ALA A 211 16.83 4.97 18.16
C ALA A 211 16.01 4.17 19.18
N THR A 212 15.11 4.84 19.91
CA THR A 212 14.22 4.22 20.89
C THR A 212 13.24 3.23 20.24
N ILE A 213 12.59 3.62 19.14
CA ILE A 213 11.70 2.74 18.37
C ILE A 213 12.49 1.52 17.85
N ALA A 214 13.68 1.74 17.29
CA ALA A 214 14.52 0.65 16.81
C ALA A 214 14.94 -0.31 17.94
N GLN A 215 15.23 0.20 19.14
CA GLN A 215 15.51 -0.63 20.31
C GLN A 215 14.30 -1.49 20.69
N PHE A 216 13.10 -0.91 20.78
CA PHE A 216 11.88 -1.68 21.10
C PHE A 216 11.61 -2.78 20.07
N ARG A 217 11.91 -2.53 18.79
CA ARG A 217 11.81 -3.56 17.75
C ARG A 217 12.85 -4.66 17.89
N LYS A 218 14.09 -4.34 18.27
CA LYS A 218 15.14 -5.33 18.55
C LYS A 218 14.78 -6.22 19.75
N GLU A 219 14.05 -5.68 20.71
CA GLU A 219 13.47 -6.43 21.85
C GLU A 219 12.30 -7.34 21.43
N GLY A 220 11.88 -7.31 20.16
CA GLY A 220 10.82 -8.17 19.62
C GLY A 220 9.41 -7.58 19.70
N PHE A 221 9.27 -6.31 20.09
CA PHE A 221 7.96 -5.66 20.16
C PHE A 221 7.52 -5.07 18.81
N GLN A 222 6.23 -5.19 18.50
CA GLN A 222 5.57 -4.24 17.62
C GLN A 222 5.44 -2.90 18.35
N VAL A 223 5.76 -1.80 17.68
CA VAL A 223 5.73 -0.46 18.28
C VAL A 223 4.49 0.29 17.80
N ALA A 224 3.81 1.00 18.70
CA ALA A 224 2.81 1.99 18.35
C ALA A 224 3.38 3.39 18.56
N PHE A 225 3.21 4.25 17.54
CA PHE A 225 3.49 5.67 17.70
C PHE A 225 2.27 6.33 18.38
N VAL A 226 2.51 7.03 19.49
CA VAL A 226 1.46 7.65 20.30
C VAL A 226 1.71 9.15 20.43
N GLY A 227 0.67 9.98 20.32
CA GLY A 227 0.80 11.41 20.57
C GLY A 227 -0.51 12.08 20.96
N ASP A 228 -0.45 13.25 21.60
CA ASP A 228 -1.66 13.95 22.04
C ASP A 228 -2.40 14.55 20.82
N VAL A 229 -1.68 15.22 19.92
CA VAL A 229 -2.20 15.71 18.62
C VAL A 229 -1.23 15.34 17.50
N VAL A 230 -1.65 14.51 16.55
CA VAL A 230 -0.77 13.92 15.54
C VAL A 230 -1.07 14.42 14.12
N GLY A 231 -0.04 14.87 13.42
CA GLY A 231 -0.04 15.04 11.97
C GLY A 231 -0.67 16.34 11.48
N THR A 232 -0.63 17.40 12.28
CA THR A 232 -1.08 18.73 11.86
C THR A 232 -0.15 19.33 10.79
N GLY A 233 -0.63 20.39 10.12
CA GLY A 233 0.14 21.10 9.10
C GLY A 233 -0.03 20.55 7.70
N SER A 234 1.03 20.62 6.91
CA SER A 234 0.99 20.39 5.46
C SER A 234 0.72 18.93 5.07
N SER A 235 0.05 18.74 3.93
CA SER A 235 -0.09 17.43 3.31
C SER A 235 1.23 16.97 2.69
N ARG A 236 2.03 16.19 3.44
CA ARG A 236 3.25 15.54 2.92
C ARG A 236 3.25 14.07 3.29
N LYS A 237 3.13 13.20 2.29
CA LYS A 237 3.09 11.74 2.49
C LYS A 237 4.36 11.20 3.16
N SER A 238 5.50 11.86 2.93
CA SER A 238 6.78 11.57 3.58
C SER A 238 6.72 11.53 5.11
N ALA A 239 5.84 12.30 5.75
CA ALA A 239 5.62 12.22 7.19
C ALA A 239 5.08 10.84 7.61
N CYS A 240 4.03 10.37 6.93
CA CYS A 240 3.47 9.05 7.17
C CYS A 240 4.46 7.94 6.78
N ASN A 241 5.17 8.09 5.66
CA ASN A 241 6.20 7.13 5.23
C ASN A 241 7.30 6.98 6.29
N SER A 242 7.75 8.07 6.90
CA SER A 242 8.81 8.04 7.93
C SER A 242 8.34 7.33 9.20
N VAL A 243 7.11 7.62 9.66
CA VAL A 243 6.50 6.91 10.79
C VAL A 243 6.39 5.42 10.47
N LEU A 244 5.81 5.05 9.31
CA LEU A 244 5.67 3.65 8.91
C LEU A 244 7.00 2.95 8.67
N TRP A 245 8.04 3.65 8.24
CA TRP A 245 9.38 3.09 8.13
C TRP A 245 9.90 2.64 9.51
N ALA A 246 9.65 3.45 10.54
CA ALA A 246 10.05 3.15 11.91
C ALA A 246 9.19 2.05 12.55
N ILE A 247 7.86 2.08 12.41
CA ILE A 247 6.94 1.20 13.18
C ILE A 247 6.22 0.11 12.36
N GLY A 248 6.23 0.20 11.03
CA GLY A 248 5.50 -0.69 10.14
C GLY A 248 6.21 -2.00 9.82
N ASN A 249 5.59 -2.80 8.95
CA ASN A 249 6.07 -4.08 8.46
C ASN A 249 6.50 -3.96 7.01
N ASP A 250 7.51 -4.74 6.63
CA ASP A 250 7.93 -4.85 5.23
C ASP A 250 6.79 -5.38 4.36
N ILE A 251 6.72 -4.89 3.12
CA ILE A 251 5.78 -5.36 2.12
C ILE A 251 6.53 -6.34 1.21
N PRO A 252 6.13 -7.61 1.15
CA PRO A 252 6.81 -8.59 0.28
C PRO A 252 6.88 -8.11 -1.16
N CYS A 253 8.05 -8.25 -1.78
CA CYS A 253 8.33 -7.86 -3.17
C CYS A 253 8.20 -6.35 -3.49
N VAL A 254 8.04 -5.48 -2.48
CA VAL A 254 8.00 -4.03 -2.64
C VAL A 254 9.16 -3.42 -1.81
N PRO A 255 10.30 -3.09 -2.44
CA PRO A 255 11.46 -2.61 -1.71
C PRO A 255 11.21 -1.25 -1.07
N ASN A 256 11.86 -1.04 0.09
CA ASN A 256 12.00 0.28 0.74
C ASN A 256 10.67 0.99 1.10
N LYS A 257 9.58 0.22 1.26
CA LYS A 257 8.28 0.72 1.73
C LYS A 257 7.71 -0.21 2.80
N LYS A 258 6.96 0.36 3.76
CA LYS A 258 6.34 -0.37 4.87
C LYS A 258 4.86 -0.04 5.04
N THR A 259 4.13 -0.93 5.69
CA THR A 259 2.67 -0.83 5.96
C THR A 259 2.32 -1.29 7.39
N ALA A 260 1.03 -1.36 7.74
CA ALA A 260 0.49 -1.97 8.97
C ALA A 260 0.94 -1.39 10.33
N GLY A 261 1.57 -0.21 10.36
CA GLY A 261 1.95 0.48 11.61
C GLY A 261 0.74 0.96 12.40
N VAL A 262 0.82 0.92 13.74
CA VAL A 262 -0.24 1.41 14.65
C VAL A 262 0.08 2.83 15.10
N ILE A 263 -0.85 3.76 14.85
CA ILE A 263 -0.71 5.16 15.23
C ILE A 263 -1.88 5.51 16.15
N ILE A 264 -1.61 5.95 17.38
CA ILE A 264 -2.66 6.31 18.35
C ILE A 264 -2.56 7.80 18.65
N GLY A 265 -3.65 8.53 18.47
CA GLY A 265 -3.71 9.96 18.77
C GLY A 265 -4.91 10.32 19.63
N GLY A 266 -4.71 11.21 20.61
CA GLY A 266 -5.85 11.91 21.23
C GLY A 266 -6.66 12.65 20.16
N VAL A 267 -5.94 13.35 19.31
CA VAL A 267 -6.43 13.91 18.04
C VAL A 267 -5.50 13.49 16.92
N ILE A 268 -6.05 13.10 15.77
CA ILE A 268 -5.29 12.90 14.53
C ILE A 268 -5.87 13.82 13.46
N ALA A 269 -5.03 14.65 12.87
CA ALA A 269 -5.43 15.57 11.82
C ALA A 269 -6.03 14.82 10.62
N PRO A 270 -7.13 15.30 10.01
CA PRO A 270 -7.86 14.53 8.98
C PRO A 270 -7.02 14.10 7.77
N ILE A 271 -6.11 14.97 7.30
CA ILE A 271 -5.25 14.66 6.15
C ILE A 271 -4.30 13.52 6.50
N PHE A 272 -3.58 13.63 7.63
CA PHE A 272 -2.67 12.59 8.09
C PHE A 272 -3.39 11.27 8.38
N PHE A 273 -4.59 11.34 8.98
CA PHE A 273 -5.45 10.18 9.21
C PHE A 273 -5.76 9.45 7.90
N ASN A 274 -6.21 10.17 6.87
CA ASN A 274 -6.46 9.61 5.54
C ASN A 274 -5.20 9.01 4.93
N THR A 275 -4.05 9.71 4.99
CA THR A 275 -2.78 9.20 4.45
C THR A 275 -2.34 7.90 5.13
N ALA A 276 -2.54 7.79 6.45
CA ALA A 276 -2.26 6.57 7.20
C ALA A 276 -3.17 5.42 6.75
N GLN A 277 -4.48 5.67 6.61
CA GLN A 277 -5.43 4.68 6.08
C GLN A 277 -5.07 4.24 4.66
N ASP A 278 -4.75 5.18 3.78
CA ASP A 278 -4.38 4.90 2.38
C ASP A 278 -3.10 4.07 2.29
N SER A 279 -2.18 4.22 3.26
CA SER A 279 -0.92 3.48 3.35
C SER A 279 -1.04 2.12 4.07
N GLY A 280 -2.25 1.71 4.45
CA GLY A 280 -2.50 0.45 5.15
C GLY A 280 -2.09 0.43 6.62
N ALA A 281 -1.92 1.62 7.23
CA ALA A 281 -1.70 1.75 8.67
C ALA A 281 -3.02 1.57 9.45
N LEU A 282 -2.91 1.50 10.78
CA LEU A 282 -4.05 1.50 11.70
C LEU A 282 -4.03 2.78 12.57
N PRO A 283 -4.57 3.91 12.07
CA PRO A 283 -4.72 5.12 12.86
C PRO A 283 -5.93 5.01 13.80
N LEU A 284 -5.70 5.15 15.10
CA LEU A 284 -6.68 4.99 16.17
C LEU A 284 -6.82 6.29 16.96
N LYS A 285 -8.06 6.75 17.17
CA LYS A 285 -8.35 7.87 18.05
C LYS A 285 -8.77 7.35 19.42
N ALA A 286 -8.01 7.66 20.45
CA ALA A 286 -8.23 7.19 21.82
C ALA A 286 -7.63 8.17 22.82
N ASP A 287 -8.04 8.11 24.09
CA ASP A 287 -7.37 8.86 25.16
C ASP A 287 -5.97 8.28 25.39
N VAL A 288 -4.95 9.13 25.28
CA VAL A 288 -3.53 8.75 25.40
C VAL A 288 -2.88 9.28 26.68
N THR A 289 -3.64 9.92 27.56
CA THR A 289 -3.11 10.58 28.78
C THR A 289 -2.46 9.59 29.75
N ALA A 290 -2.98 8.37 29.83
CA ALA A 290 -2.47 7.30 30.69
C ALA A 290 -1.34 6.47 30.07
N MET A 291 -0.94 6.75 28.82
CA MET A 291 0.11 6.00 28.10
C MET A 291 1.45 6.73 28.17
N LYS A 292 2.54 5.98 28.34
CA LYS A 292 3.92 6.50 28.40
C LYS A 292 4.85 5.69 27.52
N THR A 293 5.94 6.31 27.06
CA THR A 293 7.00 5.60 26.32
C THR A 293 7.54 4.44 27.14
N GLY A 294 7.60 3.26 26.52
CA GLY A 294 8.04 2.02 27.14
C GLY A 294 6.90 1.15 27.68
N ASP A 295 5.69 1.69 27.87
CA ASP A 295 4.54 0.91 28.28
C ASP A 295 4.22 -0.18 27.25
N VAL A 296 3.79 -1.33 27.74
CA VAL A 296 3.22 -2.38 26.89
C VAL A 296 1.71 -2.39 27.09
N ILE A 297 0.99 -2.21 25.99
CA ILE A 297 -0.48 -2.10 25.99
C ILE A 297 -1.09 -3.16 25.08
N VAL A 298 -2.34 -3.50 25.37
CA VAL A 298 -3.15 -4.41 24.56
C VAL A 298 -4.33 -3.63 23.99
N ILE A 299 -4.37 -3.53 22.67
CA ILE A 299 -5.48 -2.95 21.92
C ILE A 299 -6.47 -4.07 21.62
N ASN A 300 -7.68 -4.01 22.17
CA ASN A 300 -8.72 -4.99 21.90
C ASN A 300 -9.76 -4.40 20.94
N ALA A 301 -9.62 -4.73 19.64
CA ALA A 301 -10.47 -4.22 18.58
C ALA A 301 -11.92 -4.70 18.70
N LYS A 302 -12.15 -5.90 19.25
CA LYS A 302 -13.50 -6.46 19.46
C LYS A 302 -14.22 -5.84 20.66
N LYS A 303 -13.53 -5.67 21.78
CA LYS A 303 -14.11 -5.08 23.00
C LYS A 303 -14.18 -3.56 22.94
N GLY A 304 -13.39 -2.93 22.08
CA GLY A 304 -13.33 -1.48 21.98
C GLY A 304 -12.64 -0.84 23.18
N GLU A 305 -11.51 -1.40 23.61
CA GLU A 305 -10.73 -0.90 24.75
C GLU A 305 -9.23 -1.07 24.54
N ILE A 306 -8.46 -0.25 25.23
CA ILE A 306 -7.00 -0.36 25.35
C ILE A 306 -6.68 -0.55 26.83
N THR A 307 -5.91 -1.58 27.14
CA THR A 307 -5.50 -1.92 28.52
C THR A 307 -3.98 -1.94 28.66
N ASP A 308 -3.49 -1.90 29.90
CA ASP A 308 -2.11 -2.33 30.21
C ASP A 308 -1.99 -3.86 30.16
N GLU A 309 -0.78 -4.39 30.38
CA GLU A 309 -0.54 -5.84 30.44
C GLU A 309 -1.27 -6.56 31.58
N LYS A 310 -1.67 -5.83 32.63
CA LYS A 310 -2.38 -6.37 33.79
C LYS A 310 -3.90 -6.35 33.61
N GLY A 311 -4.38 -5.84 32.47
CA GLY A 311 -5.80 -5.74 32.14
C GLY A 311 -6.50 -4.50 32.69
N LYS A 312 -5.76 -3.51 33.24
CA LYS A 312 -6.34 -2.23 33.63
C LYS A 312 -6.69 -1.45 32.38
N VAL A 313 -7.95 -1.04 32.24
CA VAL A 313 -8.41 -0.19 31.14
C VAL A 313 -7.74 1.18 31.20
N LEU A 314 -7.06 1.56 30.12
CA LEU A 314 -6.40 2.85 29.94
C LEU A 314 -7.27 3.81 29.12
N SER A 315 -7.96 3.29 28.09
CA SER A 315 -8.87 4.08 27.24
C SER A 315 -9.93 3.18 26.61
N LYS A 316 -11.08 3.78 26.27
CA LYS A 316 -12.03 3.20 25.30
C LYS A 316 -11.49 3.38 23.88
N LEU A 317 -11.94 2.53 22.96
CA LEU A 317 -11.55 2.56 21.56
C LEU A 317 -12.78 2.28 20.69
N THR A 318 -12.95 3.09 19.65
CA THR A 318 -13.88 2.81 18.57
C THR A 318 -13.12 2.85 17.26
N LEU A 319 -13.17 1.76 16.48
CA LEU A 319 -12.67 1.78 15.11
C LEU A 319 -13.60 2.68 14.28
N ALA A 320 -13.12 3.86 13.93
CA ALA A 320 -13.84 4.85 13.15
C ALA A 320 -12.96 5.32 11.99
N PRO A 321 -13.44 5.31 10.73
CA PRO A 321 -14.78 4.88 10.30
C PRO A 321 -15.01 3.38 10.49
N ASN A 322 -16.28 2.92 10.40
CA ASN A 322 -16.62 1.50 10.53
C ASN A 322 -15.97 0.62 9.44
N THR A 323 -15.57 1.22 8.32
CA THR A 323 -14.83 0.57 7.22
C THR A 323 -13.34 0.38 7.51
N LEU A 324 -12.80 0.95 8.58
CA LEU A 324 -11.36 0.95 8.87
C LEU A 324 -10.77 -0.46 8.94
N ALA A 325 -11.52 -1.44 9.43
CA ALA A 325 -11.07 -2.83 9.50
C ALA A 325 -10.88 -3.46 8.10
N ASP A 326 -11.77 -3.14 7.15
CA ASP A 326 -11.66 -3.59 5.76
C ASP A 326 -10.54 -2.87 5.03
N GLU A 327 -10.38 -1.56 5.29
CA GLU A 327 -9.29 -0.77 4.72
C GLU A 327 -7.94 -1.34 5.14
N PHE A 328 -7.76 -1.64 6.44
CA PHE A 328 -6.56 -2.29 6.94
C PHE A 328 -6.34 -3.67 6.29
N ARG A 329 -7.38 -4.51 6.23
CA ARG A 329 -7.30 -5.85 5.63
C ARG A 329 -6.87 -5.83 4.17
N ALA A 330 -7.37 -4.86 3.40
CA ALA A 330 -7.01 -4.67 2.00
C ALA A 330 -5.56 -4.18 1.80
N GLY A 331 -4.86 -3.80 2.88
CA GLY A 331 -3.55 -3.14 2.81
C GLY A 331 -3.64 -1.64 2.54
N GLY A 332 -4.82 -1.05 2.75
CA GLY A 332 -5.08 0.38 2.62
C GLY A 332 -6.46 0.66 2.02
N ARG A 333 -6.95 1.88 2.24
CA ARG A 333 -8.23 2.33 1.68
C ARG A 333 -8.22 2.40 0.15
N ILE A 334 -7.12 2.82 -0.48
CA ILE A 334 -7.00 2.84 -1.95
C ILE A 334 -7.10 1.42 -2.55
N PRO A 335 -6.31 0.43 -2.10
CA PRO A 335 -6.49 -0.97 -2.51
C PRO A 335 -7.91 -1.50 -2.32
N LEU A 336 -8.58 -1.15 -1.21
CA LEU A 336 -9.96 -1.55 -0.95
C LEU A 336 -10.91 -1.03 -2.03
N ILE A 337 -10.85 0.27 -2.35
CA ILE A 337 -11.74 0.89 -3.36
C ILE A 337 -11.54 0.22 -4.73
N ILE A 338 -10.28 0.05 -5.15
CA ILE A 338 -9.97 -0.56 -6.45
C ILE A 338 -10.44 -2.02 -6.49
N GLY A 339 -10.14 -2.80 -5.47
CA GLY A 339 -10.55 -4.20 -5.41
C GLY A 339 -12.06 -4.38 -5.34
N ARG A 340 -12.79 -3.50 -4.62
CA ARG A 340 -14.27 -3.50 -4.62
C ARG A 340 -14.82 -3.27 -6.02
N ALA A 341 -14.24 -2.34 -6.78
CA ALA A 341 -14.65 -2.09 -8.17
C ALA A 341 -14.39 -3.31 -9.07
N VAL A 342 -13.27 -4.02 -8.90
CA VAL A 342 -12.98 -5.27 -9.62
C VAL A 342 -14.00 -6.35 -9.27
N THR A 343 -14.30 -6.54 -7.98
CA THR A 343 -15.31 -7.49 -7.52
C THR A 343 -16.69 -7.17 -8.10
N GLU A 344 -17.12 -5.91 -8.07
CA GLU A 344 -18.43 -5.51 -8.61
C GLU A 344 -18.52 -5.73 -10.12
N ARG A 345 -17.46 -5.38 -10.88
CA ARG A 345 -17.39 -5.66 -12.32
C ARG A 345 -17.47 -7.17 -12.60
N ALA A 346 -16.74 -7.99 -11.84
CA ALA A 346 -16.75 -9.44 -12.00
C ALA A 346 -18.13 -10.04 -11.72
N ARG A 347 -18.80 -9.61 -10.64
CA ARG A 347 -20.14 -10.05 -10.28
C ARG A 347 -21.16 -9.68 -11.36
N LYS A 348 -21.10 -8.45 -11.87
CA LYS A 348 -21.94 -8.02 -12.99
C LYS A 348 -21.71 -8.87 -14.25
N ALA A 349 -20.46 -9.15 -14.60
CA ALA A 349 -20.12 -10.00 -15.75
C ALA A 349 -20.64 -11.44 -15.60
N LEU A 350 -20.75 -11.94 -14.36
CA LEU A 350 -21.31 -13.25 -14.04
C LEU A 350 -22.82 -13.25 -13.77
N GLY A 351 -23.52 -12.11 -13.92
CA GLY A 351 -24.95 -12.00 -13.63
C GLY A 351 -25.30 -12.16 -12.15
N MET A 352 -24.34 -11.95 -11.25
CA MET A 352 -24.53 -12.04 -9.80
C MET A 352 -25.02 -10.70 -9.24
N GLY A 353 -25.83 -10.74 -8.17
CA GLY A 353 -26.22 -9.53 -7.42
C GLY A 353 -25.05 -8.92 -6.63
N PRO A 354 -25.23 -7.75 -5.99
CA PRO A 354 -24.20 -7.08 -5.21
C PRO A 354 -23.58 -7.98 -4.12
N THR A 355 -22.31 -7.76 -3.79
CA THR A 355 -21.64 -8.52 -2.72
C THR A 355 -21.97 -7.96 -1.33
N THR A 356 -21.98 -8.85 -0.33
CA THR A 356 -22.10 -8.51 1.10
C THR A 356 -20.79 -8.69 1.88
N VAL A 357 -19.69 -9.01 1.18
CA VAL A 357 -18.37 -9.29 1.80
C VAL A 357 -17.77 -8.05 2.46
N PHE A 358 -18.06 -6.86 1.93
CA PHE A 358 -17.48 -5.61 2.41
C PHE A 358 -18.44 -4.87 3.35
N THR A 359 -17.88 -4.29 4.40
CA THR A 359 -18.55 -3.37 5.30
C THR A 359 -19.00 -2.14 4.52
N LEU A 360 -20.29 -1.81 4.63
CA LEU A 360 -20.83 -0.59 4.06
C LEU A 360 -20.60 0.59 5.01
N PRO A 361 -20.24 1.78 4.51
CA PRO A 361 -20.10 2.96 5.36
C PRO A 361 -21.44 3.33 6.00
N ASP A 362 -21.41 3.67 7.29
CA ASP A 362 -22.60 4.16 8.00
C ASP A 362 -22.89 5.61 7.60
N ASN A 363 -23.65 5.75 6.52
CA ASN A 363 -23.97 7.05 5.96
C ASN A 363 -25.19 7.68 6.64
N PRO A 364 -25.13 8.97 7.04
CA PRO A 364 -26.27 9.67 7.61
C PRO A 364 -27.42 9.80 6.59
N LYS A 365 -28.66 9.85 7.11
CA LYS A 365 -29.88 9.98 6.31
C LYS A 365 -30.36 11.43 6.25
N VAL A 366 -30.82 11.85 5.08
CA VAL A 366 -31.42 13.18 4.86
C VAL A 366 -32.77 13.24 5.57
N LYS A 367 -32.95 14.26 6.43
CA LYS A 367 -34.24 14.50 7.08
C LYS A 367 -35.25 15.14 6.11
N ALA A 368 -36.54 14.93 6.33
CA ALA A 368 -37.58 15.54 5.53
C ALA A 368 -37.42 17.08 5.50
N LYS A 369 -37.51 17.68 4.30
CA LYS A 369 -37.35 19.12 4.04
C LYS A 369 -35.98 19.73 4.40
N GLN A 370 -34.97 18.91 4.72
CA GLN A 370 -33.61 19.42 4.97
C GLN A 370 -32.98 19.93 3.67
N GLY A 371 -32.51 21.18 3.69
CA GLY A 371 -31.72 21.76 2.60
C GLY A 371 -30.24 21.33 2.65
N PHE A 372 -29.54 21.60 1.56
CA PHE A 372 -28.09 21.41 1.45
C PHE A 372 -27.37 22.75 1.34
N SER A 373 -26.21 22.88 1.99
CA SER A 373 -25.29 23.99 1.77
C SER A 373 -24.69 23.95 0.37
N LEU A 374 -24.01 25.02 -0.05
CA LEU A 374 -23.36 25.08 -1.35
C LEU A 374 -22.31 23.98 -1.52
N ALA A 375 -21.45 23.77 -0.52
CA ALA A 375 -20.42 22.73 -0.56
C ALA A 375 -21.04 21.31 -0.71
N GLN A 376 -22.11 21.03 0.03
CA GLN A 376 -22.82 19.75 -0.05
C GLN A 376 -23.43 19.53 -1.44
N LYS A 377 -23.97 20.58 -2.08
CA LYS A 377 -24.48 20.54 -3.46
C LYS A 377 -23.37 20.33 -4.48
N MET A 378 -22.21 20.98 -4.30
CA MET A 378 -21.06 20.80 -5.20
C MET A 378 -20.56 19.35 -5.19
N VAL A 379 -20.35 18.77 -4.01
CA VAL A 379 -19.95 17.36 -3.88
C VAL A 379 -21.05 16.43 -4.39
N GLY A 380 -22.32 16.73 -4.07
CA GLY A 380 -23.48 16.00 -4.59
C GLY A 380 -23.50 15.95 -6.11
N LYS A 381 -23.33 17.09 -6.77
CA LYS A 381 -23.26 17.18 -8.24
C LYS A 381 -22.13 16.31 -8.80
N ALA A 382 -20.96 16.32 -8.17
CA ALA A 382 -19.82 15.48 -8.57
C ALA A 382 -20.07 13.98 -8.35
N CYS A 383 -21.00 13.60 -7.47
CA CYS A 383 -21.44 12.22 -7.22
C CYS A 383 -22.74 11.84 -7.96
N GLY A 384 -23.34 12.76 -8.75
CA GLY A 384 -24.62 12.52 -9.43
C GLY A 384 -25.87 12.58 -8.54
N VAL A 385 -25.80 13.19 -7.36
CA VAL A 385 -26.93 13.33 -6.41
C VAL A 385 -27.19 14.81 -6.04
N LYS A 386 -28.33 15.11 -5.40
CA LYS A 386 -28.71 16.50 -5.05
C LYS A 386 -27.80 17.16 -4.02
N GLY A 387 -27.21 16.38 -3.12
CA GLY A 387 -26.33 16.86 -2.06
C GLY A 387 -25.79 15.70 -1.21
N ILE A 388 -24.67 15.94 -0.54
CA ILE A 388 -24.02 14.98 0.37
C ILE A 388 -24.07 15.52 1.80
N LEU A 389 -24.40 14.69 2.78
CA LEU A 389 -24.42 15.10 4.19
C LEU A 389 -23.01 14.99 4.81
N PRO A 390 -22.72 15.76 5.89
CA PRO A 390 -21.47 15.61 6.62
C PRO A 390 -21.40 14.21 7.22
N GLY A 391 -20.28 13.51 7.00
CA GLY A 391 -20.09 12.11 7.43
C GLY A 391 -20.47 11.06 6.39
N THR A 392 -21.07 11.42 5.26
CA THR A 392 -21.34 10.49 4.17
C THR A 392 -20.05 10.15 3.41
N ALA A 393 -19.71 8.86 3.32
CA ALA A 393 -18.71 8.37 2.38
C ALA A 393 -19.24 8.49 0.94
N CYS A 394 -18.46 9.14 0.07
CA CYS A 394 -18.80 9.36 -1.33
C CYS A 394 -17.54 9.43 -2.21
N GLU A 395 -17.72 9.18 -3.50
CA GLU A 395 -16.64 9.16 -4.50
C GLU A 395 -16.92 10.22 -5.58
N PRO A 396 -16.67 11.51 -5.29
CA PRO A 396 -16.92 12.57 -6.25
C PRO A 396 -15.99 12.45 -7.46
N LYS A 397 -16.52 12.73 -8.65
CA LYS A 397 -15.71 12.86 -9.87
C LYS A 397 -14.67 13.97 -9.70
N MET A 398 -13.39 13.64 -9.83
CA MET A 398 -12.30 14.61 -9.86
C MET A 398 -12.20 15.26 -11.25
N THR A 399 -12.52 16.56 -11.33
CA THR A 399 -12.46 17.31 -12.60
C THR A 399 -11.07 17.88 -12.88
N THR A 400 -10.40 18.36 -11.82
CA THR A 400 -9.09 19.02 -11.89
C THR A 400 -8.24 18.54 -10.72
N VAL A 401 -7.01 18.12 -11.00
CA VAL A 401 -6.03 17.70 -10.00
C VAL A 401 -4.78 18.56 -10.17
N GLY A 402 -4.32 19.19 -9.09
CA GLY A 402 -3.08 19.98 -9.06
C GLY A 402 -1.97 19.25 -8.30
N SER A 403 -0.75 19.37 -8.81
CA SER A 403 0.48 18.84 -8.22
C SER A 403 1.56 19.93 -8.26
N GLN A 404 2.31 20.08 -7.17
CA GLN A 404 3.42 21.02 -7.04
C GLN A 404 4.77 20.27 -6.96
N ASP A 405 5.89 20.97 -7.07
CA ASP A 405 7.25 20.42 -7.26
C ASP A 405 7.81 19.70 -6.02
N THR A 406 7.50 20.15 -4.81
CA THR A 406 7.97 19.52 -3.56
C THR A 406 7.22 18.23 -3.15
N THR A 407 6.02 18.00 -3.68
CA THR A 407 5.24 16.75 -3.53
C THR A 407 5.17 15.94 -4.81
N GLY A 408 5.43 16.55 -5.96
CA GLY A 408 5.34 15.96 -7.29
C GLY A 408 6.15 14.67 -7.45
N PRO A 409 7.41 14.59 -6.98
CA PRO A 409 8.17 13.35 -7.00
C PRO A 409 7.47 12.20 -6.26
N MET A 410 6.97 12.44 -5.04
CA MET A 410 6.22 11.41 -4.31
C MET A 410 4.90 11.05 -5.02
N THR A 411 4.22 12.04 -5.62
CA THR A 411 3.02 11.78 -6.43
C THR A 411 3.36 10.86 -7.61
N ALA A 412 4.50 11.09 -8.28
CA ALA A 412 4.97 10.24 -9.37
C ALA A 412 5.26 8.81 -8.90
N ASP A 413 5.89 8.64 -7.74
CA ASP A 413 6.16 7.31 -7.14
C ASP A 413 4.84 6.56 -6.84
N GLU A 414 3.85 7.25 -6.25
CA GLU A 414 2.55 6.63 -5.96
C GLU A 414 1.76 6.30 -7.24
N LEU A 415 1.83 7.14 -8.28
CA LEU A 415 1.24 6.82 -9.59
C LEU A 415 1.89 5.60 -10.23
N THR A 416 3.21 5.48 -10.08
CA THR A 416 3.99 4.33 -10.54
C THR A 416 3.53 3.04 -9.86
N GLU A 417 3.40 3.03 -8.53
CA GLU A 417 2.93 1.87 -7.77
C GLU A 417 1.47 1.51 -8.06
N LEU A 418 0.62 2.51 -8.29
CA LEU A 418 -0.76 2.33 -8.72
C LEU A 418 -0.88 1.89 -10.19
N ALA A 419 0.23 1.63 -10.88
CA ALA A 419 0.26 1.24 -12.28
C ALA A 419 -0.51 2.22 -13.19
N CYS A 420 -0.44 3.52 -12.87
CA CYS A 420 -1.14 4.56 -13.61
C CYS A 420 -0.38 4.90 -14.91
N LEU A 421 -0.89 4.40 -16.03
CA LEU A 421 -0.42 4.78 -17.37
C LEU A 421 -1.22 5.94 -17.99
N LYS A 422 -2.36 6.29 -17.40
CA LYS A 422 -3.27 7.31 -17.92
C LYS A 422 -4.11 7.93 -16.80
N PHE A 423 -4.17 9.26 -16.78
CA PHE A 423 -5.10 9.98 -15.92
C PHE A 423 -6.53 9.89 -16.45
N LEU A 424 -7.47 9.62 -15.55
CA LEU A 424 -8.91 9.67 -15.83
C LEU A 424 -9.51 11.05 -15.54
N SER A 425 -8.82 11.88 -14.75
CA SER A 425 -9.21 13.27 -14.51
C SER A 425 -9.09 14.08 -15.81
N PRO A 426 -10.09 14.90 -16.17
CA PRO A 426 -10.03 15.77 -17.35
C PRO A 426 -8.82 16.70 -17.40
N MET A 427 -8.37 17.19 -16.25
CA MET A 427 -7.20 18.06 -16.14
C MET A 427 -6.30 17.62 -14.98
N PHE A 428 -5.02 17.42 -15.29
CA PHE A 428 -3.93 17.27 -14.32
C PHE A 428 -2.90 18.37 -14.59
N MET A 429 -2.52 19.13 -13.57
CA MET A 429 -1.57 20.24 -13.69
C MET A 429 -0.40 20.06 -12.73
N GLN A 430 0.82 20.17 -13.24
CA GLN A 430 2.05 20.21 -12.45
C GLN A 430 2.65 21.63 -12.50
N SER A 431 2.99 22.22 -11.34
CA SER A 431 3.75 23.48 -11.25
C SER A 431 5.21 23.23 -10.86
N PHE A 432 6.08 24.20 -11.17
CA PHE A 432 7.50 24.21 -10.83
C PHE A 432 7.85 25.49 -10.10
#